data_AF-A0A516NS13-F1
#
_entry.id   AF-A0A516NS13-F1
#
_cell.length_a   1.000
_cell.length_b   1.000
_cell.length_c   1.000
_cell.angle_alpha   90.00
_cell.angle_beta   90.00
_cell.angle_gamma   90.00
#
_symmetry.space_group_name_H-M   'P 1'
#
loop_
_entity.id
_entity.type
_entity.pdbx_description
1 polymer ?
#
loop_
_entity_poly.entity_id
_entity_poly.type
_entity_poly.pdbx_seq_one_letter_code
_entity_poly.pdbx_strand_id
1 'polypeptide(L)'
;MPVLEVNSVLAESAFGGTPERAAAGLPVPANATESWLRAVALSGVGHYAAARAELARTRRLTRDPILRSHTLSTEASFLRQLGWHALAATLDGRAANLVLPDADPADRGPGRPAGDDRTLPDAARHEAVCDALTGLAADALGTGRPKLAARLLRRSRRHLDALPADYEPAWRPRIRLHWVSAETALYAPGAGLIAPPEPIAATRSDAAARPPVTPSRMDVGHGGSGGESTAAEPTHLGPGRSTPRAGSSVPHAAARGEHLDPAHTDPSSAHADPALAHADPALAHADPALAHPDPALAHADPALAHPDPALAHAAAALALAERSPSVRHRVKSGLLVAAATAAGGDVDRARELAENVAGQSRIFGLLPLRWACAMLLSGLDSAGGGADEAAVCAALLAARGGRLRTAA
;
A
#
# COMPACT_ATOMS: atom_id res chain seq x y z
N MET A 1 4.93 27.90 -23.77
CA MET A 1 4.59 26.93 -22.71
C MET A 1 4.05 25.67 -23.36
N PRO A 2 4.48 24.49 -22.90
CA PRO A 2 3.49 23.59 -22.34
C PRO A 2 3.93 23.02 -20.99
N VAL A 3 3.02 23.03 -20.01
CA VAL A 3 3.02 21.98 -18.99
C VAL A 3 2.69 20.70 -19.75
N LEU A 4 3.51 19.66 -19.63
CA LEU A 4 3.10 18.32 -20.04
C LEU A 4 2.14 17.80 -18.96
N GLU A 5 0.89 18.24 -19.05
CA GLU A 5 -0.19 17.78 -18.20
C GLU A 5 -0.37 16.28 -18.42
N VAL A 6 0.17 15.49 -17.50
CA VAL A 6 -0.19 14.07 -17.39
C VAL A 6 -1.69 13.98 -17.23
N ASN A 7 -2.33 13.04 -17.94
CA ASN A 7 -3.77 12.87 -17.94
C ASN A 7 -4.32 12.92 -16.49
N SER A 8 -5.16 13.92 -16.21
CA SER A 8 -5.58 14.23 -14.84
C SER A 8 -6.31 13.07 -14.17
N VAL A 9 -7.04 12.24 -14.93
CA VAL A 9 -7.69 11.03 -14.41
C VAL A 9 -6.67 9.99 -13.95
N LEU A 10 -5.53 9.85 -14.66
CA LEU A 10 -4.46 8.93 -14.25
C LEU A 10 -3.73 9.43 -13.00
N ALA A 11 -3.48 10.74 -12.89
CA ALA A 11 -2.89 11.33 -11.68
C ALA A 11 -3.83 11.20 -10.48
N GLU A 12 -5.12 11.53 -10.68
CA GLU A 12 -6.17 11.51 -9.67
C GLU A 12 -6.47 10.10 -9.14
N SER A 13 -6.49 9.06 -9.99
CA SER A 13 -6.64 7.67 -9.51
C SER A 13 -5.34 7.07 -8.96
N ALA A 14 -4.17 7.62 -9.28
CA ALA A 14 -2.89 7.15 -8.74
C ALA A 14 -2.57 7.76 -7.36
N PHE A 15 -2.88 9.05 -7.17
CA PHE A 15 -2.44 9.86 -6.04
C PHE A 15 -3.48 10.86 -5.52
N GLY A 16 -4.69 10.90 -6.08
CA GLY A 16 -5.77 11.80 -5.66
C GLY A 16 -6.90 11.12 -4.88
N GLY A 17 -8.11 11.64 -5.09
CA GLY A 17 -9.33 11.30 -4.35
C GLY A 17 -10.21 10.20 -4.94
N THR A 18 -10.03 9.81 -6.21
CA THR A 18 -10.87 8.79 -6.89
C THR A 18 -10.10 7.56 -7.39
N PRO A 19 -9.46 6.77 -6.49
CA PRO A 19 -8.73 5.55 -6.87
C PRO A 19 -9.63 4.42 -7.40
N GLU A 20 -10.89 4.36 -6.98
CA GLU A 20 -11.86 3.31 -7.35
C GLU A 20 -12.14 3.25 -8.85
N ARG A 21 -12.03 4.39 -9.57
CA ARG A 21 -12.06 4.46 -11.04
C ARG A 21 -11.09 3.48 -11.72
N ALA A 22 -9.98 3.14 -11.07
CA ALA A 22 -9.03 2.15 -11.58
C ALA A 22 -9.62 0.74 -11.79
N ALA A 23 -10.72 0.40 -11.10
CA ALA A 23 -11.46 -0.85 -11.31
C ALA A 23 -12.51 -0.75 -12.44
N ALA A 24 -13.06 0.43 -12.70
CA ALA A 24 -14.06 0.66 -13.75
C ALA A 24 -13.42 0.87 -15.14
N GLY A 25 -12.26 1.53 -15.19
CA GLY A 25 -11.51 1.78 -16.42
C GLY A 25 -10.71 3.08 -16.35
N LEU A 26 -9.53 3.08 -16.95
CA LEU A 26 -8.64 4.24 -17.02
C LEU A 26 -8.29 4.58 -18.48
N PRO A 27 -7.93 5.84 -18.80
CA PRO A 27 -7.43 6.24 -20.11
C PRO A 27 -6.20 5.45 -20.55
N VAL A 28 -6.05 5.26 -21.86
CA VAL A 28 -4.86 4.64 -22.46
C VAL A 28 -3.68 5.61 -22.32
N PRO A 29 -2.55 5.21 -21.71
CA PRO A 29 -1.45 6.13 -21.42
C PRO A 29 -0.66 6.48 -22.69
N ALA A 30 -0.54 7.76 -23.01
CA ALA A 30 0.18 8.25 -24.18
C ALA A 30 1.70 8.11 -24.02
N ASN A 31 2.22 8.22 -22.79
CA ASN A 31 3.66 8.26 -22.50
C ASN A 31 4.08 7.32 -21.35
N ALA A 32 5.38 7.34 -21.00
CA ALA A 32 5.94 6.51 -19.94
C ALA A 32 5.42 6.90 -18.54
N THR A 33 5.35 8.19 -18.22
CA THR A 33 4.90 8.71 -16.92
C THR A 33 3.43 8.34 -16.67
N GLU A 34 2.59 8.46 -17.68
CA GLU A 34 1.18 8.02 -17.61
C GLU A 34 1.03 6.51 -17.45
N SER A 35 1.90 5.72 -18.09
CA SER A 35 1.92 4.26 -17.93
C SER A 35 2.33 3.89 -16.49
N TRP A 36 3.27 4.62 -15.88
CA TRP A 36 3.59 4.48 -14.47
C TRP A 36 2.44 4.89 -13.54
N LEU A 37 1.80 6.05 -13.76
CA LEU A 37 0.62 6.49 -12.99
C LEU A 37 -0.52 5.46 -13.07
N ARG A 38 -0.81 4.95 -14.27
CA ARG A 38 -1.79 3.89 -14.49
C ARG A 38 -1.43 2.60 -13.74
N ALA A 39 -0.15 2.23 -13.69
CA ALA A 39 0.30 1.09 -12.88
C ALA A 39 0.08 1.31 -11.37
N VAL A 40 0.38 2.50 -10.85
CA VAL A 40 0.14 2.88 -9.45
C VAL A 40 -1.36 2.79 -9.13
N ALA A 41 -2.22 3.39 -9.97
CA ALA A 41 -3.67 3.36 -9.82
C ALA A 41 -4.23 1.93 -9.80
N LEU A 42 -3.89 1.12 -10.82
CA LEU A 42 -4.30 -0.29 -10.91
C LEU A 42 -3.85 -1.12 -9.70
N SER A 43 -2.63 -0.88 -9.19
CA SER A 43 -2.13 -1.58 -8.01
C SER A 43 -2.88 -1.23 -6.73
N GLY A 44 -3.33 0.03 -6.57
CA GLY A 44 -4.08 0.47 -5.40
C GLY A 44 -5.41 -0.26 -5.19
N VAL A 45 -6.04 -0.68 -6.29
CA VAL A 45 -7.26 -1.52 -6.31
C VAL A 45 -6.97 -3.03 -6.49
N GLY A 46 -5.70 -3.43 -6.40
CA GLY A 46 -5.25 -4.83 -6.42
C GLY A 46 -5.13 -5.48 -7.82
N HIS A 47 -5.20 -4.72 -8.92
CA HIS A 47 -5.07 -5.23 -10.30
C HIS A 47 -3.59 -5.44 -10.71
N TYR A 48 -2.85 -6.23 -9.92
CA TYR A 48 -1.40 -6.40 -10.03
C TYR A 48 -0.91 -6.94 -11.38
N ALA A 49 -1.66 -7.82 -12.05
CA ALA A 49 -1.28 -8.32 -13.38
C ALA A 49 -1.25 -7.19 -14.42
N ALA A 50 -2.30 -6.35 -14.44
CA ALA A 50 -2.37 -5.19 -15.32
C ALA A 50 -1.33 -4.12 -14.93
N ALA A 51 -1.14 -3.87 -13.63
CA ALA A 51 -0.12 -2.95 -13.14
C ALA A 51 1.30 -3.35 -13.57
N ARG A 52 1.67 -4.64 -13.50
CA ARG A 52 2.97 -5.12 -14.00
C ARG A 52 3.12 -5.00 -15.52
N ALA A 53 2.05 -5.17 -16.29
CA ALA A 53 2.07 -4.94 -17.74
C ALA A 53 2.36 -3.46 -18.08
N GLU A 54 1.79 -2.52 -17.30
CA GLU A 54 2.08 -1.09 -17.42
C GLU A 54 3.49 -0.71 -16.94
N LEU A 55 4.02 -1.30 -15.86
CA LEU A 55 5.44 -1.11 -15.48
C LEU A 55 6.40 -1.72 -16.53
N ALA A 56 6.02 -2.80 -17.21
CA ALA A 56 6.77 -3.33 -18.34
C ALA A 56 6.71 -2.41 -19.58
N ARG A 57 5.56 -1.76 -19.85
CA ARG A 57 5.42 -0.73 -20.89
C ARG A 57 6.26 0.51 -20.57
N THR A 58 6.19 1.01 -19.34
CA THR A 58 7.01 2.11 -18.81
C THR A 58 8.50 1.85 -19.05
N ARG A 59 9.01 0.68 -18.64
CA ARG A 59 10.42 0.28 -18.84
C ARG A 59 10.89 0.28 -20.31
N ARG A 60 9.98 0.06 -21.27
CA ARG A 60 10.28 0.14 -22.72
C ARG A 60 10.25 1.58 -23.26
N LEU A 61 9.48 2.46 -22.63
CA LEU A 61 9.26 3.83 -23.11
C LEU A 61 10.21 4.88 -22.50
N THR A 62 10.95 4.59 -21.42
CA THR A 62 11.86 5.56 -20.80
C THR A 62 13.30 5.08 -20.54
N ARG A 63 14.24 6.01 -20.73
CA ARG A 63 15.65 5.91 -20.31
C ARG A 63 15.99 6.83 -19.12
N ASP A 64 15.07 7.67 -18.65
CA ASP A 64 15.28 8.56 -17.50
C ASP A 64 15.55 7.73 -16.21
N PRO A 65 16.65 7.96 -15.48
CA PRO A 65 16.95 7.26 -14.23
C PRO A 65 15.89 7.47 -13.14
N ILE A 66 15.24 8.65 -13.06
CA ILE A 66 14.27 8.95 -11.99
C ILE A 66 13.00 8.11 -12.19
N LEU A 67 12.35 8.20 -13.35
CA LEU A 67 11.16 7.40 -13.65
C LEU A 67 11.45 5.90 -13.66
N ARG A 68 12.66 5.48 -14.06
CA ARG A 68 13.10 4.07 -13.96
C ARG A 68 13.27 3.61 -12.50
N SER A 69 13.79 4.47 -11.62
CA SER A 69 13.85 4.21 -10.18
C SER A 69 12.45 4.05 -9.60
N HIS A 70 11.56 5.04 -9.78
CA HIS A 70 10.17 4.93 -9.32
C HIS A 70 9.47 3.69 -9.88
N THR A 71 9.70 3.33 -11.15
CA THR A 71 9.16 2.11 -11.77
C THR A 71 9.61 0.85 -11.03
N LEU A 72 10.90 0.73 -10.72
CA LEU A 72 11.46 -0.40 -9.97
C LEU A 72 10.95 -0.42 -8.52
N SER A 73 10.92 0.72 -7.83
CA SER A 73 10.34 0.83 -6.47
C SER A 73 8.84 0.55 -6.41
N THR A 74 8.12 0.80 -7.51
CA THR A 74 6.70 0.44 -7.64
C THR A 74 6.54 -1.08 -7.79
N GLU A 75 7.36 -1.72 -8.63
CA GLU A 75 7.38 -3.18 -8.80
C GLU A 75 7.84 -3.90 -7.50
N ALA A 76 8.81 -3.33 -6.79
CA ALA A 76 9.23 -3.76 -5.45
C ALA A 76 8.09 -3.65 -4.42
N SER A 77 7.37 -2.52 -4.43
CA SER A 77 6.22 -2.30 -3.54
C SER A 77 5.11 -3.33 -3.75
N PHE A 78 4.89 -3.80 -4.98
CA PHE A 78 3.93 -4.88 -5.26
C PHE A 78 4.39 -6.20 -4.64
N LEU A 79 5.66 -6.56 -4.79
CA LEU A 79 6.23 -7.78 -4.22
C LEU A 79 6.20 -7.75 -2.68
N ARG A 80 6.51 -6.60 -2.09
CA ARG A 80 6.45 -6.35 -0.64
C ARG A 80 5.05 -6.50 -0.05
N GLN A 81 4.04 -5.89 -0.68
CA GLN A 81 2.62 -6.05 -0.29
C GLN A 81 2.10 -7.49 -0.41
N LEU A 82 2.88 -8.37 -1.05
CA LEU A 82 2.61 -9.79 -1.24
C LEU A 82 3.58 -10.70 -0.47
N GLY A 83 4.44 -10.16 0.43
CA GLY A 83 5.36 -10.92 1.29
C GLY A 83 6.70 -11.34 0.66
N TRP A 84 7.00 -10.89 -0.56
CA TRP A 84 8.20 -11.28 -1.31
C TRP A 84 9.38 -10.33 -1.08
N HIS A 85 9.67 -9.99 0.18
CA HIS A 85 10.65 -8.97 0.60
C HIS A 85 12.05 -9.14 0.00
N ALA A 86 12.57 -10.36 -0.09
CA ALA A 86 13.90 -10.61 -0.68
C ALA A 86 13.97 -10.25 -2.19
N LEU A 87 12.86 -10.45 -2.91
CA LEU A 87 12.74 -10.06 -4.32
C LEU A 87 12.51 -8.55 -4.46
N ALA A 88 11.70 -7.96 -3.59
CA ALA A 88 11.48 -6.52 -3.51
C ALA A 88 12.80 -5.76 -3.23
N ALA A 89 13.61 -6.22 -2.28
CA ALA A 89 14.91 -5.62 -1.95
C ALA A 89 15.87 -5.59 -3.14
N THR A 90 15.81 -6.62 -3.99
CA THR A 90 16.61 -6.68 -5.23
C THR A 90 16.18 -5.60 -6.24
N LEU A 91 14.90 -5.26 -6.29
CA LEU A 91 14.37 -4.22 -7.17
C LEU A 91 14.61 -2.81 -6.61
N ASP A 92 14.37 -2.58 -5.32
CA ASP A 92 14.65 -1.28 -4.68
C ASP A 92 16.16 -0.99 -4.56
N GLY A 93 17.01 -2.01 -4.46
CA GLY A 93 18.46 -1.87 -4.58
C GLY A 93 18.88 -1.39 -5.99
N ARG A 94 18.27 -1.94 -7.04
CA ARG A 94 18.46 -1.48 -8.42
C ARG A 94 17.87 -0.08 -8.64
N ALA A 95 16.76 0.26 -7.98
CA ALA A 95 16.18 1.59 -8.02
C ALA A 95 17.15 2.63 -7.43
N ALA A 96 17.63 2.38 -6.20
CA ALA A 96 18.61 3.24 -5.53
C ALA A 96 19.89 3.46 -6.37
N ASN A 97 20.40 2.41 -7.03
CA ASN A 97 21.56 2.50 -7.92
C ASN A 97 21.37 3.41 -9.16
N LEU A 98 20.13 3.78 -9.53
CA LEU A 98 19.88 4.71 -10.64
C LEU A 98 19.88 6.18 -10.20
N VAL A 99 19.62 6.47 -8.92
CA VAL A 99 19.32 7.84 -8.46
C VAL A 99 20.21 8.34 -7.32
N LEU A 100 20.85 7.44 -6.55
CA LEU A 100 21.95 7.84 -5.68
C LEU A 100 23.09 8.46 -6.51
N PRO A 101 23.83 9.45 -5.97
CA PRO A 101 25.04 9.94 -6.62
C PRO A 101 26.12 8.85 -6.67
N ASP A 102 27.03 8.96 -7.63
CA ASP A 102 28.29 8.19 -7.63
C ASP A 102 28.98 8.35 -6.25
N ALA A 103 29.57 7.27 -5.73
CA ALA A 103 30.41 7.37 -4.55
C ALA A 103 31.74 8.03 -4.92
N ASP A 104 32.07 9.14 -4.23
CA ASP A 104 33.30 9.92 -4.28
C ASP A 104 33.81 10.38 -5.67
N PRO A 105 33.87 11.70 -5.95
CA PRO A 105 34.57 12.23 -7.12
C PRO A 105 36.03 11.76 -7.26
N ALA A 106 36.71 11.37 -6.17
CA ALA A 106 38.08 10.85 -6.20
C ALA A 106 38.23 9.51 -6.95
N ASP A 107 37.16 8.70 -7.06
CA ASP A 107 37.18 7.41 -7.78
C ASP A 107 36.99 7.61 -9.31
N ARG A 108 36.87 8.87 -9.77
CA ARG A 108 36.81 9.22 -11.19
C ARG A 108 38.22 9.31 -11.77
N GLY A 109 38.68 8.20 -12.34
CA GLY A 109 39.93 8.15 -13.11
C GLY A 109 40.04 9.29 -14.14
N PRO A 110 41.24 9.88 -14.31
CA PRO A 110 41.41 11.12 -15.05
C PRO A 110 41.06 10.95 -16.54
N GLY A 111 40.06 11.70 -17.01
CA GLY A 111 39.66 11.73 -18.41
C GLY A 111 38.16 11.57 -18.68
N ARG A 112 37.33 11.18 -17.70
CA ARG A 112 35.87 11.27 -17.84
C ARG A 112 35.45 12.74 -17.71
N PRO A 113 34.94 13.41 -18.77
CA PRO A 113 34.52 14.80 -18.66
C PRO A 113 33.40 14.93 -17.64
N ALA A 114 33.36 16.06 -16.92
CA ALA A 114 32.21 16.43 -16.12
C ALA A 114 30.98 16.46 -17.05
N GLY A 115 30.03 15.57 -16.79
CA GLY A 115 28.84 15.47 -17.62
C GLY A 115 28.02 16.75 -17.51
N ASP A 116 27.92 17.46 -18.63
CA ASP A 116 27.01 18.59 -18.91
C ASP A 116 25.84 18.65 -17.92
N ASP A 117 25.81 19.69 -17.07
CA ASP A 117 24.96 19.77 -15.87
C ASP A 117 23.49 20.01 -16.21
N ARG A 118 22.88 18.92 -16.71
CA ARG A 118 21.46 18.82 -17.00
C ARG A 118 20.74 18.61 -15.68
N THR A 119 20.52 19.74 -15.03
CA THR A 119 19.68 19.97 -13.85
C THR A 119 18.32 19.28 -13.95
N LEU A 120 18.32 17.98 -13.64
CA LEU A 120 17.19 17.36 -12.97
C LEU A 120 16.94 18.19 -11.70
N PRO A 121 15.69 18.60 -11.40
CA PRO A 121 15.40 19.24 -10.13
C PRO A 121 15.88 18.31 -9.01
N ASP A 122 16.84 18.76 -8.21
CA ASP A 122 17.52 17.89 -7.23
C ASP A 122 16.51 17.23 -6.29
N ALA A 123 15.44 17.96 -5.97
CA ALA A 123 14.27 17.45 -5.25
C ALA A 123 13.65 16.17 -5.83
N ALA A 124 13.52 16.05 -7.15
CA ALA A 124 12.97 14.84 -7.79
C ALA A 124 13.93 13.64 -7.70
N ARG A 125 15.25 13.89 -7.73
CA ARG A 125 16.26 12.85 -7.46
C ARG A 125 16.19 12.42 -6.00
N HIS A 126 16.11 13.37 -5.07
CA HIS A 126 15.94 13.13 -3.64
C HIS A 126 14.67 12.34 -3.33
N GLU A 127 13.52 12.66 -3.95
CA GLU A 127 12.29 11.87 -3.83
C GLU A 127 12.48 10.41 -4.26
N ALA A 128 13.11 10.17 -5.41
CA ALA A 128 13.36 8.82 -5.91
C ALA A 128 14.36 8.04 -5.02
N VAL A 129 15.38 8.72 -4.48
CA VAL A 129 16.29 8.14 -3.49
C VAL A 129 15.52 7.76 -2.22
N CYS A 130 14.60 8.60 -1.75
CA CYS A 130 13.81 8.34 -0.54
C CYS A 130 12.80 7.19 -0.74
N ASP A 131 12.10 7.14 -1.88
CA ASP A 131 11.19 6.04 -2.22
C ASP A 131 11.91 4.67 -2.22
N ALA A 132 13.14 4.63 -2.75
CA ALA A 132 13.97 3.42 -2.83
C ALA A 132 14.63 3.04 -1.49
N LEU A 133 15.22 3.99 -0.76
CA LEU A 133 15.80 3.73 0.57
C LEU A 133 14.74 3.32 1.59
N THR A 134 13.54 3.90 1.53
CA THR A 134 12.41 3.51 2.38
C THR A 134 11.83 2.15 1.96
N GLY A 135 11.89 1.80 0.67
CA GLY A 135 11.59 0.45 0.20
C GLY A 135 12.56 -0.60 0.74
N LEU A 136 13.86 -0.37 0.59
CA LEU A 136 14.92 -1.20 1.18
C LEU A 136 14.78 -1.32 2.71
N ALA A 137 14.34 -0.28 3.40
CA ALA A 137 14.11 -0.32 4.85
C ALA A 137 12.98 -1.29 5.21
N ALA A 138 11.86 -1.23 4.49
CA ALA A 138 10.71 -2.12 4.72
C ALA A 138 11.01 -3.58 4.37
N ASP A 139 11.87 -3.87 3.39
CA ASP A 139 12.31 -5.25 3.12
C ASP A 139 13.39 -5.73 4.07
N ALA A 140 14.23 -4.85 4.60
CA ALA A 140 15.10 -5.18 5.72
C ALA A 140 14.26 -5.53 6.96
N LEU A 141 13.13 -4.86 7.18
CA LEU A 141 12.19 -5.19 8.25
C LEU A 141 11.53 -6.56 8.00
N GLY A 142 10.88 -6.76 6.85
CA GLY A 142 10.28 -8.03 6.41
C GLY A 142 11.26 -9.16 6.07
N THR A 143 12.52 -9.03 6.50
CA THR A 143 13.53 -10.12 6.52
C THR A 143 14.22 -10.25 7.88
N GLY A 144 13.66 -9.68 8.95
CA GLY A 144 14.15 -9.80 10.32
C GLY A 144 15.36 -8.93 10.66
N ARG A 145 15.54 -7.79 9.98
CA ARG A 145 16.75 -6.95 10.08
C ARG A 145 16.43 -5.50 10.50
N PRO A 146 15.73 -5.25 11.63
CA PRO A 146 15.31 -3.91 12.03
C PRO A 146 16.49 -2.94 12.24
N LYS A 147 17.65 -3.43 12.69
CA LYS A 147 18.91 -2.64 12.76
C LYS A 147 19.42 -2.16 11.40
N LEU A 148 19.06 -2.82 10.29
CA LEU A 148 19.32 -2.35 8.93
C LEU A 148 18.21 -1.39 8.47
N ALA A 149 16.93 -1.70 8.72
CA ALA A 149 15.81 -0.82 8.43
C ALA A 149 16.01 0.59 9.03
N ALA A 150 16.31 0.68 10.33
CA ALA A 150 16.56 1.94 11.02
C ALA A 150 17.75 2.74 10.45
N ARG A 151 18.80 2.08 9.94
CA ARG A 151 19.93 2.77 9.27
C ARG A 151 19.53 3.32 7.90
N LEU A 152 18.72 2.57 7.14
CA LEU A 152 18.20 3.00 5.84
C LEU A 152 17.19 4.15 5.99
N LEU A 153 16.32 4.11 7.01
CA LEU A 153 15.42 5.20 7.39
C LEU A 153 16.22 6.46 7.75
N ARG A 154 17.27 6.36 8.58
CA ARG A 154 18.14 7.52 8.87
C ARG A 154 18.86 8.07 7.63
N ARG A 155 19.21 7.25 6.64
CA ARG A 155 19.74 7.72 5.36
C ARG A 155 18.67 8.42 4.52
N SER A 156 17.47 7.83 4.42
CA SER A 156 16.34 8.42 3.69
C SER A 156 15.91 9.76 4.30
N ARG A 157 15.86 9.85 5.63
CA ARG A 157 15.57 11.08 6.39
C ARG A 157 16.50 12.22 5.97
N ARG A 158 17.83 12.01 5.95
CA ARG A 158 18.81 13.01 5.46
C ARG A 158 18.55 13.49 4.03
N HIS A 159 17.99 12.65 3.15
CA HIS A 159 17.61 13.08 1.79
C HIS A 159 16.27 13.84 1.75
N LEU A 160 15.39 13.69 2.75
CA LEU A 160 14.18 14.52 2.91
C LEU A 160 14.49 15.87 3.56
N ASP A 161 15.43 15.90 4.51
CA ASP A 161 15.79 17.11 5.26
C ASP A 161 16.69 18.07 4.43
N ALA A 162 17.23 17.57 3.32
CA ALA A 162 17.90 18.38 2.30
C ALA A 162 16.91 19.09 1.35
N LEU A 163 15.61 18.75 1.41
CA LEU A 163 14.57 19.44 0.65
C LEU A 163 14.07 20.68 1.43
N PRO A 164 13.63 21.74 0.75
CA PRO A 164 12.89 22.82 1.41
C PRO A 164 11.69 22.28 2.20
N ALA A 165 11.46 22.85 3.39
CA ALA A 165 10.40 22.40 4.29
C ALA A 165 9.00 22.56 3.66
N ASP A 166 8.84 23.61 2.87
CA ASP A 166 7.68 23.99 2.06
C ASP A 166 7.61 23.28 0.69
N TYR A 167 8.55 22.38 0.37
CA TYR A 167 8.50 21.59 -0.87
C TYR A 167 7.39 20.54 -0.80
N GLU A 168 6.17 20.94 -1.17
CA GLU A 168 4.95 20.10 -1.14
C GLU A 168 5.08 18.72 -1.82
N PRO A 169 5.65 18.55 -3.05
CA PRO A 169 5.62 17.26 -3.76
C PRO A 169 6.19 16.07 -2.99
N ALA A 170 7.14 16.31 -2.07
CA ALA A 170 7.73 15.29 -1.22
C ALA A 170 6.82 14.77 -0.08
N TRP A 171 5.53 15.15 -0.04
CA TRP A 171 4.54 14.61 0.90
C TRP A 171 4.54 13.07 0.93
N ARG A 172 4.64 12.41 -0.24
CA ARG A 172 4.59 10.95 -0.37
C ARG A 172 5.81 10.27 0.29
N PRO A 173 7.07 10.62 -0.03
CA PRO A 173 8.23 10.11 0.69
C PRO A 173 8.23 10.42 2.20
N ARG A 174 7.75 11.61 2.62
CA ARG A 174 7.62 11.96 4.05
C ARG A 174 6.65 11.00 4.77
N ILE A 175 5.45 10.77 4.23
CA ILE A 175 4.49 9.78 4.77
C ILE A 175 5.10 8.37 4.79
N ARG A 176 5.70 7.92 3.67
CA ARG A 176 6.28 6.57 3.57
C ARG A 176 7.39 6.32 4.59
N LEU A 177 8.22 7.33 4.88
CA LEU A 177 9.24 7.23 5.92
C LEU A 177 8.58 6.97 7.29
N HIS A 178 7.56 7.76 7.64
CA HIS A 178 6.86 7.59 8.92
C HIS A 178 6.12 6.25 9.02
N TRP A 179 5.54 5.74 7.92
CA TRP A 179 5.00 4.38 7.89
C TRP A 179 6.04 3.32 8.28
N VAL A 180 7.18 3.31 7.59
CA VAL A 180 8.19 2.26 7.79
C VAL A 180 8.94 2.44 9.12
N SER A 181 9.05 3.67 9.63
CA SER A 181 9.53 3.90 11.01
C SER A 181 8.53 3.39 12.06
N ALA A 182 7.22 3.57 11.88
CA ALA A 182 6.20 3.00 12.77
C ALA A 182 6.23 1.46 12.73
N GLU A 183 6.22 0.87 11.53
CA GLU A 183 6.38 -0.57 11.30
C GLU A 183 7.66 -1.10 11.98
N THR A 184 8.78 -0.36 11.89
CA THR A 184 10.06 -0.75 12.54
C THR A 184 10.02 -0.64 14.07
N ALA A 185 9.26 0.30 14.63
CA ALA A 185 9.08 0.43 16.07
C ALA A 185 8.17 -0.67 16.64
N LEU A 186 7.09 -1.03 15.92
CA LEU A 186 6.20 -2.14 16.29
C LEU A 186 6.90 -3.50 16.30
N TYR A 187 7.81 -3.74 15.35
CA TYR A 187 8.60 -4.97 15.27
C TYR A 187 9.69 -5.08 16.35
N ALA A 188 10.14 -3.95 16.91
CA ALA A 188 11.25 -3.91 17.87
C ALA A 188 10.97 -2.91 19.01
N PRO A 189 9.90 -3.11 19.81
CA PRO A 189 9.53 -2.22 20.89
C PRO A 189 10.65 -2.14 21.93
N GLY A 190 10.83 -0.96 22.53
CA GLY A 190 11.89 -0.69 23.51
C GLY A 190 13.34 -0.70 22.96
N ALA A 191 13.60 -1.20 21.75
CA ALA A 191 14.95 -1.44 21.24
C ALA A 191 15.76 -0.19 20.86
N GLY A 192 15.23 1.02 21.06
CA GLY A 192 15.90 2.30 20.81
C GLY A 192 16.31 2.56 19.34
N LEU A 193 15.79 1.77 18.39
CA LEU A 193 16.20 1.85 16.98
C LEU A 193 15.60 3.04 16.23
N ILE A 194 14.42 3.47 16.68
CA ILE A 194 13.59 4.54 16.14
C ILE A 194 13.28 5.50 17.30
N ALA A 195 13.57 6.79 17.11
CA ALA A 195 13.17 7.85 18.03
C ALA A 195 11.76 8.36 17.62
N PRO A 196 10.95 8.91 18.54
CA PRO A 196 9.69 9.55 18.16
C PRO A 196 9.97 10.72 17.18
N PRO A 197 9.01 11.08 16.32
CA PRO A 197 9.16 12.22 15.42
C PRO A 197 9.21 13.53 16.21
N GLU A 198 9.88 14.54 15.62
CA GLU A 198 9.65 15.92 16.04
C GLU A 198 8.15 16.27 15.89
N PRO A 199 7.57 17.06 16.81
CA PRO A 199 6.17 17.47 16.69
C PRO A 199 5.94 18.19 15.36
N ILE A 200 4.95 17.74 14.58
CA ILE A 200 4.52 18.47 13.39
C ILE A 200 3.97 19.82 13.86
N ALA A 201 4.71 20.89 13.59
CA ALA A 201 4.31 22.23 13.97
C ALA A 201 2.93 22.56 13.38
N ALA A 202 1.99 22.94 14.22
CA ALA A 202 0.64 23.34 13.81
C ALA A 202 0.74 24.60 12.92
N THR A 203 0.63 24.39 11.61
CA THR A 203 0.62 25.48 10.62
C THR A 203 -0.58 26.38 10.87
N ARG A 204 -0.35 27.70 10.96
CA ARG A 204 -1.36 28.71 11.36
C ARG A 204 -2.65 28.76 10.50
N SER A 205 -2.74 27.97 9.43
CA SER A 205 -3.93 27.82 8.58
C SER A 205 -5.11 27.15 9.29
N ASP A 206 -4.86 26.21 10.22
CA ASP A 206 -5.93 25.44 10.88
C ASP A 206 -6.85 26.28 11.77
N ALA A 207 -6.41 27.49 12.14
CA ALA A 207 -7.20 28.45 12.90
C ALA A 207 -8.23 29.26 12.06
N ALA A 208 -8.22 29.12 10.72
CA ALA A 208 -8.85 30.08 9.81
C ALA A 208 -9.75 29.49 8.72
N ALA A 209 -10.21 28.23 8.83
CA ALA A 209 -10.94 27.56 7.74
C ALA A 209 -12.09 26.61 8.14
N ARG A 210 -12.93 26.94 9.14
CA ARG A 210 -14.28 26.32 9.29
C ARG A 210 -15.24 27.11 10.19
N PRO A 211 -16.30 27.74 9.65
CA PRO A 211 -17.46 28.13 10.47
C PRO A 211 -18.25 26.88 10.89
N PRO A 212 -18.90 26.87 12.06
CA PRO A 212 -19.72 25.73 12.50
C PRO A 212 -20.98 25.61 11.64
N VAL A 213 -21.24 24.41 11.11
CA VAL A 213 -22.51 24.10 10.44
C VAL A 213 -23.56 23.80 11.50
N THR A 214 -24.40 24.79 11.83
CA THR A 214 -25.63 24.56 12.59
C THR A 214 -26.64 23.79 11.74
N PRO A 215 -27.24 22.70 12.25
CA PRO A 215 -28.30 22.00 11.53
C PRO A 215 -29.58 22.83 11.57
N SER A 216 -29.99 23.37 10.42
CA SER A 216 -31.30 24.01 10.29
C SER A 216 -32.42 23.01 10.56
N ARG A 217 -33.31 23.33 11.49
CA ARG A 217 -34.57 22.62 11.69
C ARG A 217 -35.41 22.77 10.41
N MET A 218 -36.03 21.67 9.95
CA MET A 218 -37.14 21.79 9.00
C MET A 218 -38.41 22.09 9.79
N ASP A 219 -39.06 23.21 9.49
CA ASP A 219 -40.38 23.53 10.02
C ASP A 219 -41.47 22.66 9.39
N VAL A 220 -42.43 22.22 10.20
CA VAL A 220 -43.55 21.37 9.77
C VAL A 220 -44.74 22.26 9.38
N GLY A 221 -44.67 22.86 8.19
CA GLY A 221 -45.77 23.63 7.61
C GLY A 221 -46.94 22.76 7.15
N HIS A 222 -48.16 23.08 7.57
CA HIS A 222 -49.39 22.40 7.14
C HIS A 222 -50.05 23.04 5.91
N GLY A 223 -50.67 22.20 5.07
CA GLY A 223 -51.61 22.59 4.01
C GLY A 223 -51.03 22.56 2.58
N GLY A 224 -51.82 22.25 1.54
CA GLY A 224 -53.18 21.70 1.57
C GLY A 224 -53.98 21.92 0.27
N SER A 225 -54.63 20.85 -0.22
CA SER A 225 -55.69 20.83 -1.26
C SER A 225 -55.31 21.15 -2.72
N GLY A 226 -55.87 20.34 -3.64
CA GLY A 226 -55.83 20.53 -5.10
C GLY A 226 -54.72 19.75 -5.82
N GLY A 227 -54.98 19.05 -6.93
CA GLY A 227 -56.26 18.77 -7.59
C GLY A 227 -56.04 18.40 -9.06
N GLU A 228 -56.80 17.42 -9.58
CA GLU A 228 -56.76 16.92 -10.97
C GLU A 228 -55.44 16.20 -11.36
N SER A 229 -55.38 14.93 -11.77
CA SER A 229 -56.19 14.09 -12.67
C SER A 229 -55.81 14.20 -14.16
N THR A 230 -55.07 13.21 -14.66
CA THR A 230 -55.41 12.42 -15.86
C THR A 230 -54.50 11.19 -15.94
N ALA A 231 -54.89 10.18 -16.71
CA ALA A 231 -54.27 8.84 -16.69
C ALA A 231 -53.60 8.44 -18.01
N ALA A 232 -52.59 7.58 -17.92
CA ALA A 232 -52.20 6.64 -18.97
C ALA A 232 -51.49 5.43 -18.34
N GLU A 233 -52.07 4.23 -18.48
CA GLU A 233 -51.46 2.96 -18.06
C GLU A 233 -50.76 2.25 -19.26
N PRO A 234 -50.00 1.15 -19.04
CA PRO A 234 -48.91 0.76 -19.94
C PRO A 234 -49.31 -0.24 -21.04
N THR A 235 -48.37 -0.50 -21.95
CA THR A 235 -48.42 -1.65 -22.87
C THR A 235 -47.18 -2.54 -22.74
N HIS A 236 -47.38 -3.74 -22.19
CA HIS A 236 -46.47 -4.87 -22.37
C HIS A 236 -46.52 -5.36 -23.83
N LEU A 237 -45.40 -5.86 -24.35
CA LEU A 237 -45.41 -6.90 -25.39
C LEU A 237 -44.17 -7.81 -25.28
N GLY A 238 -44.36 -9.08 -25.68
CA GLY A 238 -43.50 -10.21 -25.31
C GLY A 238 -42.45 -10.65 -26.34
N PRO A 239 -41.85 -11.84 -26.16
CA PRO A 239 -40.49 -12.14 -26.62
C PRO A 239 -40.38 -12.87 -27.97
N GLY A 240 -39.31 -12.56 -28.71
CA GLY A 240 -38.88 -13.32 -29.89
C GLY A 240 -37.92 -14.47 -29.52
N ARG A 241 -38.22 -15.70 -29.96
CA ARG A 241 -37.31 -16.85 -29.92
C ARG A 241 -36.48 -16.94 -31.21
N SER A 242 -35.27 -17.49 -31.14
CA SER A 242 -34.71 -18.40 -32.17
C SER A 242 -33.42 -19.10 -31.73
N THR A 243 -33.22 -20.33 -32.21
CA THR A 243 -31.95 -21.09 -32.25
C THR A 243 -31.85 -21.76 -33.63
N PRO A 244 -30.63 -22.06 -34.12
CA PRO A 244 -30.08 -23.44 -34.04
C PRO A 244 -28.62 -23.43 -33.54
N ARG A 245 -28.14 -24.41 -32.77
CA ARG A 245 -27.89 -25.86 -33.01
C ARG A 245 -26.65 -26.15 -33.88
N ALA A 246 -25.80 -27.05 -33.37
CA ALA A 246 -24.44 -27.31 -33.84
C ALA A 246 -24.34 -28.31 -35.02
N GLY A 247 -23.16 -28.31 -35.67
CA GLY A 247 -22.65 -29.37 -36.55
C GLY A 247 -21.22 -29.74 -36.14
N SER A 248 -20.78 -30.96 -36.46
CA SER A 248 -19.51 -31.54 -35.98
C SER A 248 -18.60 -32.03 -37.11
N SER A 249 -17.28 -32.02 -36.89
CA SER A 249 -16.33 -32.94 -37.56
C SER A 249 -14.96 -32.89 -36.87
N VAL A 250 -14.27 -34.03 -36.92
CA VAL A 250 -12.87 -34.25 -36.47
C VAL A 250 -12.12 -34.87 -37.65
N PRO A 251 -10.78 -34.77 -37.71
CA PRO A 251 -10.04 -36.00 -38.05
C PRO A 251 -8.78 -36.28 -37.21
N HIS A 252 -8.39 -37.56 -37.21
CA HIS A 252 -7.09 -38.12 -36.78
C HIS A 252 -5.92 -37.64 -37.68
N ALA A 253 -4.62 -37.93 -37.46
CA ALA A 253 -3.95 -38.98 -36.66
C ALA A 253 -2.59 -38.47 -36.07
N ALA A 254 -2.03 -39.03 -34.98
CA ALA A 254 -1.02 -40.12 -34.90
C ALA A 254 0.31 -39.85 -35.66
N ALA A 255 1.54 -40.13 -35.15
CA ALA A 255 2.07 -40.74 -33.90
C ALA A 255 3.57 -40.25 -33.72
N ARG A 256 4.44 -40.62 -32.76
CA ARG A 256 4.51 -41.70 -31.74
C ARG A 256 4.64 -41.11 -30.30
N GLY A 257 5.53 -41.41 -29.34
CA GLY A 257 6.85 -42.10 -29.23
C GLY A 257 7.92 -41.10 -28.74
N GLU A 258 8.66 -41.27 -27.65
CA GLU A 258 9.03 -42.49 -26.89
C GLU A 258 8.82 -42.40 -25.35
N HIS A 259 9.08 -43.51 -24.66
CA HIS A 259 8.96 -43.72 -23.21
C HIS A 259 10.29 -43.43 -22.49
N LEU A 260 10.28 -43.01 -21.21
CA LEU A 260 11.20 -43.55 -20.19
C LEU A 260 10.81 -43.13 -18.75
N ASP A 261 10.56 -44.16 -17.95
CA ASP A 261 10.43 -44.24 -16.48
C ASP A 261 10.87 -45.70 -16.16
N PRO A 262 11.37 -46.10 -14.96
CA PRO A 262 10.84 -45.70 -13.64
C PRO A 262 11.89 -45.59 -12.50
N ALA A 263 11.42 -45.29 -11.27
CA ALA A 263 11.58 -46.20 -10.11
C ALA A 263 10.91 -45.66 -8.83
N HIS A 264 10.30 -46.53 -8.02
CA HIS A 264 9.72 -46.21 -6.71
C HIS A 264 10.68 -46.51 -5.56
N THR A 265 10.60 -45.74 -4.47
CA THR A 265 10.55 -46.28 -3.10
C THR A 265 9.79 -45.33 -2.17
N ASP A 266 8.88 -45.88 -1.37
CA ASP A 266 8.20 -45.24 -0.23
C ASP A 266 8.00 -46.31 0.85
N PRO A 267 8.27 -45.99 2.14
CA PRO A 267 7.58 -46.69 3.21
C PRO A 267 7.11 -45.78 4.38
N SER A 268 5.81 -45.47 4.36
CA SER A 268 4.87 -45.73 5.46
C SER A 268 5.05 -45.04 6.83
N SER A 269 4.20 -44.02 7.03
CA SER A 269 3.26 -43.87 8.17
C SER A 269 3.75 -43.80 9.64
N ALA A 270 3.48 -42.66 10.28
CA ALA A 270 2.89 -42.58 11.63
C ALA A 270 1.98 -41.33 11.72
N HIS A 271 0.91 -41.36 12.51
CA HIS A 271 -0.10 -40.28 12.55
C HIS A 271 0.13 -39.27 13.67
N ALA A 272 0.01 -37.97 13.37
CA ALA A 272 -0.67 -36.98 14.22
C ALA A 272 -0.99 -35.70 13.40
N ASP A 273 -2.23 -35.25 13.49
CA ASP A 273 -2.70 -33.89 13.14
C ASP A 273 -3.36 -33.35 14.42
N PRO A 274 -3.10 -32.10 14.84
CA PRO A 274 -4.07 -31.07 14.45
C PRO A 274 -3.44 -29.72 14.04
N ALA A 275 -4.00 -29.14 12.98
CA ALA A 275 -3.72 -27.81 12.48
C ALA A 275 -3.95 -26.66 13.49
N LEU A 276 -3.18 -25.56 13.33
CA LEU A 276 -3.69 -24.19 13.52
C LEU A 276 -2.83 -23.12 12.81
N ALA A 277 -3.52 -22.22 12.09
CA ALA A 277 -3.18 -20.89 11.56
C ALA A 277 -1.72 -20.37 11.51
N HIS A 278 -1.18 -20.17 10.29
CA HIS A 278 -0.14 -19.15 10.00
C HIS A 278 -0.31 -18.51 8.60
N ALA A 279 -0.35 -17.18 8.53
CA ALA A 279 -0.30 -16.38 7.29
C ALA A 279 0.28 -14.98 7.57
N ASP A 280 1.06 -14.44 6.62
CA ASP A 280 1.88 -13.22 6.76
C ASP A 280 1.95 -12.46 5.41
N PRO A 281 1.89 -11.11 5.38
CA PRO A 281 3.13 -10.33 5.30
C PRO A 281 3.15 -9.01 6.10
N ALA A 282 4.16 -8.87 6.98
CA ALA A 282 4.84 -7.63 7.38
C ALA A 282 4.04 -6.49 8.05
N LEU A 283 2.73 -6.65 8.24
CA LEU A 283 1.97 -6.03 9.34
C LEU A 283 1.53 -7.09 10.38
N ALA A 284 1.95 -8.35 10.20
CA ALA A 284 1.64 -9.49 11.06
C ALA A 284 2.92 -10.08 11.70
N HIS A 285 3.79 -9.21 12.21
CA HIS A 285 5.07 -9.58 12.84
C HIS A 285 5.23 -8.91 14.22
N ALA A 286 4.34 -9.27 15.13
CA ALA A 286 4.59 -9.25 16.56
C ALA A 286 4.50 -10.71 17.06
N ASP A 287 5.57 -11.22 17.66
CA ASP A 287 5.65 -12.59 18.16
C ASP A 287 5.14 -12.65 19.61
N PRO A 288 4.22 -13.57 19.99
CA PRO A 288 3.40 -13.40 21.19
C PRO A 288 4.11 -13.85 22.48
N ALA A 289 5.06 -13.06 22.96
CA ALA A 289 5.73 -13.25 24.25
C ALA A 289 4.90 -12.77 25.47
N LEU A 290 3.56 -12.75 25.38
CA LEU A 290 2.64 -12.25 26.42
C LEU A 290 1.43 -13.19 26.60
N ALA A 291 1.65 -14.32 27.30
CA ALA A 291 0.58 -15.28 27.63
C ALA A 291 0.62 -15.85 29.07
N HIS A 292 1.56 -15.43 29.91
CA HIS A 292 1.60 -15.76 31.35
C HIS A 292 2.06 -14.55 32.18
N PRO A 293 1.22 -14.03 33.11
CA PRO A 293 1.66 -13.05 34.10
C PRO A 293 2.31 -13.75 35.30
N ASP A 294 3.61 -13.56 35.49
CA ASP A 294 4.28 -13.85 36.77
C ASP A 294 3.98 -12.69 37.74
N PRO A 295 3.30 -12.92 38.89
CA PRO A 295 2.71 -11.85 39.70
C PRO A 295 3.73 -11.14 40.62
N ALA A 296 4.87 -10.72 40.08
CA ALA A 296 5.97 -10.13 40.84
C ALA A 296 6.80 -9.07 40.08
N LEU A 297 6.18 -7.92 39.73
CA LEU A 297 6.88 -6.62 39.62
C LEU A 297 5.88 -5.45 39.51
N ALA A 298 5.25 -5.10 40.63
CA ALA A 298 4.64 -3.78 40.79
C ALA A 298 5.73 -2.71 40.95
N HIS A 299 5.37 -1.45 40.68
CA HIS A 299 6.20 -0.23 40.83
C HIS A 299 7.27 -0.02 39.75
N ALA A 300 6.85 0.57 38.63
CA ALA A 300 7.71 1.41 37.79
C ALA A 300 7.40 2.90 38.10
N ASP A 301 8.45 3.71 38.18
CA ASP A 301 8.42 5.12 38.57
C ASP A 301 7.84 6.01 37.43
N PRO A 302 7.05 7.09 37.70
CA PRO A 302 6.48 7.96 36.65
C PRO A 302 7.52 8.93 36.05
N ALA A 303 8.70 8.40 35.69
CA ALA A 303 9.83 9.15 35.16
C ALA A 303 9.72 9.33 33.64
N LEU A 304 9.16 10.46 33.21
CA LEU A 304 9.13 10.96 31.82
C LEU A 304 8.48 9.98 30.81
N ALA A 305 7.16 10.10 30.66
CA ALA A 305 6.39 9.39 29.63
C ALA A 305 6.77 9.86 28.20
N HIS A 306 7.85 9.30 27.66
CA HIS A 306 8.18 9.42 26.24
C HIS A 306 7.07 8.75 25.41
N PRO A 307 6.49 9.43 24.40
CA PRO A 307 5.43 8.84 23.59
C PRO A 307 5.99 7.67 22.78
N ASP A 308 5.20 6.60 22.67
CA ASP A 308 5.54 5.43 21.87
C ASP A 308 5.95 5.86 20.44
N PRO A 309 7.18 5.54 19.98
CA PRO A 309 7.64 5.90 18.64
C PRO A 309 6.78 5.30 17.52
N ALA A 310 6.10 4.17 17.74
CA ALA A 310 5.20 3.59 16.73
C ALA A 310 3.95 4.45 16.55
N LEU A 311 3.16 4.67 17.61
CA LEU A 311 1.96 5.49 17.57
C LEU A 311 2.26 6.94 17.18
N ALA A 312 3.37 7.52 17.67
CA ALA A 312 3.77 8.87 17.32
C ALA A 312 4.13 9.02 15.82
N HIS A 313 4.79 8.02 15.22
CA HIS A 313 5.02 8.01 13.78
C HIS A 313 3.77 7.70 12.96
N ALA A 314 2.87 6.82 13.43
CA ALA A 314 1.61 6.54 12.77
C ALA A 314 0.72 7.80 12.72
N ALA A 315 0.61 8.53 13.83
CA ALA A 315 -0.08 9.82 13.91
C ALA A 315 0.55 10.88 13.00
N ALA A 316 1.89 10.98 12.97
CA ALA A 316 2.60 11.88 12.05
C ALA A 316 2.33 11.54 10.57
N ALA A 317 2.27 10.25 10.23
CA ALA A 317 1.92 9.79 8.88
C ALA A 317 0.45 10.07 8.53
N LEU A 318 -0.46 10.07 9.50
CA LEU A 318 -1.88 10.42 9.28
C LEU A 318 -2.03 11.92 9.05
N ALA A 319 -1.49 12.77 9.92
CA ALA A 319 -1.56 14.22 9.77
C ALA A 319 -0.91 14.73 8.46
N LEU A 320 0.17 14.08 8.00
CA LEU A 320 0.75 14.35 6.67
C LEU A 320 -0.15 13.84 5.53
N ALA A 321 -0.83 12.71 5.70
CA ALA A 321 -1.76 12.18 4.69
C ALA A 321 -3.04 13.01 4.58
N GLU A 322 -3.53 13.58 5.68
CA GLU A 322 -4.72 14.44 5.73
C GLU A 322 -4.57 15.73 4.93
N ARG A 323 -3.34 16.28 4.88
CA ARG A 323 -2.98 17.41 4.01
C ARG A 323 -2.67 16.99 2.57
N SER A 324 -2.51 15.69 2.29
CA SER A 324 -2.23 15.18 0.95
C SER A 324 -3.52 14.94 0.14
N PRO A 325 -3.48 15.04 -1.20
CA PRO A 325 -4.66 14.73 -2.04
C PRO A 325 -5.07 13.24 -1.95
N SER A 326 -4.17 12.36 -1.50
CA SER A 326 -4.32 10.92 -1.72
C SER A 326 -5.18 10.20 -0.68
N VAL A 327 -6.36 9.75 -1.11
CA VAL A 327 -7.21 8.85 -0.29
C VAL A 327 -6.46 7.58 0.11
N ARG A 328 -5.72 6.93 -0.80
CA ARG A 328 -4.98 5.70 -0.48
C ARG A 328 -3.96 5.89 0.65
N HIS A 329 -3.31 7.06 0.71
CA HIS A 329 -2.34 7.33 1.78
C HIS A 329 -3.05 7.65 3.11
N ARG A 330 -4.19 8.36 3.09
CA ARG A 330 -5.02 8.56 4.30
C ARG A 330 -5.51 7.22 4.88
N VAL A 331 -6.05 6.34 4.04
CA VAL A 331 -6.52 5.00 4.45
C VAL A 331 -5.38 4.13 4.99
N LYS A 332 -4.20 4.07 4.33
CA LYS A 332 -3.06 3.33 4.92
C LYS A 332 -2.54 3.96 6.22
N SER A 333 -2.45 5.29 6.32
CA SER A 333 -2.03 5.92 7.59
C SER A 333 -2.99 5.59 8.73
N GLY A 334 -4.31 5.58 8.48
CA GLY A 334 -5.31 5.15 9.46
C GLY A 334 -5.12 3.70 9.92
N LEU A 335 -4.82 2.78 9.00
CA LEU A 335 -4.51 1.37 9.35
C LEU A 335 -3.31 1.26 10.30
N LEU A 336 -2.27 2.08 10.08
CA LEU A 336 -1.08 2.07 10.93
C LEU A 336 -1.32 2.72 12.29
N VAL A 337 -2.23 3.69 12.40
CA VAL A 337 -2.68 4.19 13.71
C VAL A 337 -3.44 3.09 14.44
N ALA A 338 -4.38 2.39 13.79
CA ALA A 338 -5.09 1.26 14.39
C ALA A 338 -4.14 0.16 14.91
N ALA A 339 -3.15 -0.24 14.09
CA ALA A 339 -2.15 -1.24 14.48
C ALA A 339 -1.26 -0.78 15.64
N ALA A 340 -0.88 0.51 15.70
CA ALA A 340 -0.10 1.04 16.82
C ALA A 340 -0.93 1.20 18.11
N THR A 341 -2.20 1.58 17.99
CA THR A 341 -3.13 1.62 19.13
C THR A 341 -3.35 0.22 19.71
N ALA A 342 -3.44 -0.83 18.87
CA ALA A 342 -3.51 -2.22 19.31
C ALA A 342 -2.24 -2.65 20.08
N ALA A 343 -1.05 -2.34 19.54
CA ALA A 343 0.22 -2.65 20.21
C ALA A 343 0.42 -1.86 21.52
N GLY A 344 -0.22 -0.69 21.66
CA GLY A 344 -0.32 0.07 22.90
C GLY A 344 -1.33 -0.48 23.92
N GLY A 345 -2.06 -1.55 23.59
CA GLY A 345 -3.00 -2.23 24.47
C GLY A 345 -4.46 -1.74 24.42
N ASP A 346 -4.77 -0.67 23.68
CA ASP A 346 -6.13 -0.15 23.53
C ASP A 346 -6.86 -0.88 22.37
N VAL A 347 -7.20 -2.15 22.64
CA VAL A 347 -7.80 -3.07 21.66
C VAL A 347 -9.14 -2.54 21.12
N ASP A 348 -9.96 -1.92 21.96
CA ASP A 348 -11.29 -1.46 21.57
C ASP A 348 -11.21 -0.23 20.66
N ARG A 349 -10.33 0.74 20.96
CA ARG A 349 -10.09 1.87 20.05
C ARG A 349 -9.42 1.40 18.75
N ALA A 350 -8.52 0.42 18.83
CA ALA A 350 -7.90 -0.17 17.64
C ALA A 350 -8.92 -0.84 16.72
N ARG A 351 -9.90 -1.56 17.27
CA ARG A 351 -11.02 -2.15 16.52
C ARG A 351 -11.84 -1.09 15.81
N GLU A 352 -12.32 -0.06 16.51
CA GLU A 352 -13.11 1.04 15.92
C GLU A 352 -12.37 1.72 14.76
N LEU A 353 -11.06 1.97 14.94
CA LEU A 353 -10.20 2.52 13.89
C LEU A 353 -10.07 1.56 12.70
N ALA A 354 -9.82 0.28 12.95
CA ALA A 354 -9.67 -0.74 11.90
C ALA A 354 -10.97 -0.98 11.12
N GLU A 355 -12.14 -0.98 11.78
CA GLU A 355 -13.46 -1.07 11.16
C GLU A 355 -13.75 0.12 10.23
N ASN A 356 -13.48 1.34 10.69
CA ASN A 356 -13.62 2.56 9.88
C ASN A 356 -12.72 2.48 8.63
N VAL A 357 -11.44 2.13 8.81
CA VAL A 357 -10.48 1.98 7.69
C VAL A 357 -10.86 0.83 6.74
N ALA A 358 -11.47 -0.25 7.24
CA ALA A 358 -12.07 -1.30 6.41
C ALA A 358 -13.27 -0.76 5.62
N GLY A 359 -14.13 0.06 6.24
CA GLY A 359 -15.22 0.79 5.58
C GLY A 359 -14.72 1.66 4.42
N GLN A 360 -13.74 2.53 4.67
CA GLN A 360 -13.10 3.35 3.63
C GLN A 360 -12.48 2.47 2.53
N SER A 361 -11.81 1.37 2.90
CA SER A 361 -11.18 0.45 1.93
C SER A 361 -12.21 -0.25 1.03
N ARG A 362 -13.42 -0.53 1.53
CA ARG A 362 -14.54 -1.04 0.72
C ARG A 362 -15.10 0.05 -0.21
N ILE A 363 -15.36 1.26 0.30
CA ILE A 363 -15.86 2.41 -0.47
C ILE A 363 -14.95 2.74 -1.67
N PHE A 364 -13.64 2.83 -1.43
CA PHE A 364 -12.65 3.24 -2.43
C PHE A 364 -12.05 2.06 -3.22
N GLY A 365 -12.60 0.85 -3.09
CA GLY A 365 -12.16 -0.34 -3.83
C GLY A 365 -10.71 -0.79 -3.54
N LEU A 366 -10.14 -0.36 -2.43
CA LEU A 366 -8.73 -0.56 -2.05
C LEU A 366 -8.49 -1.97 -1.51
N LEU A 367 -8.68 -2.97 -2.37
CA LEU A 367 -8.64 -4.40 -2.04
C LEU A 367 -7.40 -4.85 -1.21
N PRO A 368 -6.16 -4.37 -1.48
CA PRO A 368 -5.00 -4.71 -0.64
C PRO A 368 -5.09 -4.16 0.80
N LEU A 369 -5.70 -2.99 1.00
CA LEU A 369 -5.91 -2.42 2.33
C LEU A 369 -7.10 -3.08 3.04
N ARG A 370 -8.18 -3.41 2.31
CA ARG A 370 -9.29 -4.22 2.83
C ARG A 370 -8.79 -5.56 3.39
N TRP A 371 -7.90 -6.23 2.65
CA TRP A 371 -7.22 -7.45 3.11
C TRP A 371 -6.44 -7.22 4.42
N ALA A 372 -5.63 -6.16 4.48
CA ALA A 372 -4.82 -5.87 5.67
C ALA A 372 -5.65 -5.45 6.90
N CYS A 373 -6.78 -4.73 6.71
CA CYS A 373 -7.74 -4.47 7.78
C CYS A 373 -8.39 -5.75 8.30
N ALA A 374 -8.77 -6.67 7.41
CA ALA A 374 -9.38 -7.93 7.79
C ALA A 374 -8.42 -8.82 8.59
N MET A 375 -7.13 -8.85 8.22
CA MET A 375 -6.07 -9.49 9.02
C MET A 375 -5.89 -8.84 10.40
N LEU A 376 -5.88 -7.51 10.49
CA LEU A 376 -5.76 -6.81 11.77
C LEU A 376 -6.97 -7.13 12.67
N LEU A 377 -8.19 -7.01 12.17
CA LEU A 377 -9.42 -7.36 12.90
C LEU A 377 -9.42 -8.84 13.35
N SER A 378 -8.94 -9.75 12.48
CA SER A 378 -8.79 -11.17 12.85
C SER A 378 -7.76 -11.43 13.96
N GLY A 379 -6.88 -10.47 14.26
CA GLY A 379 -5.96 -10.52 15.42
C GLY A 379 -6.51 -9.81 16.67
N LEU A 380 -7.55 -8.98 16.54
CA LEU A 380 -8.23 -8.31 17.65
C LEU A 380 -9.46 -9.09 18.14
N ASP A 381 -10.05 -9.95 17.29
CA ASP A 381 -11.32 -10.62 17.55
C ASP A 381 -11.24 -12.15 17.51
N SER A 382 -11.42 -12.77 18.68
CA SER A 382 -11.58 -14.23 18.85
C SER A 382 -12.80 -14.82 18.12
N ALA A 383 -13.67 -13.98 17.55
CA ALA A 383 -14.87 -14.36 16.81
C ALA A 383 -14.61 -14.72 15.33
N GLY A 384 -13.38 -14.58 14.82
CA GLY A 384 -12.93 -15.14 13.54
C GLY A 384 -13.41 -14.45 12.25
N GLY A 385 -14.42 -13.58 12.29
CA GLY A 385 -15.01 -12.96 11.09
C GLY A 385 -14.04 -12.17 10.18
N GLY A 386 -12.92 -11.68 10.73
CA GLY A 386 -11.83 -11.07 9.95
C GLY A 386 -11.11 -12.06 9.02
N ALA A 387 -10.99 -13.34 9.42
CA ALA A 387 -10.31 -14.36 8.64
C ALA A 387 -11.03 -14.67 7.32
N ASP A 388 -12.36 -14.75 7.35
CA ASP A 388 -13.18 -14.99 6.14
C ASP A 388 -13.05 -13.83 5.14
N GLU A 389 -13.10 -12.57 5.61
CA GLU A 389 -12.93 -11.42 4.72
C GLU A 389 -11.48 -11.33 4.18
N ALA A 390 -10.48 -11.70 4.97
CA ALA A 390 -9.10 -11.82 4.52
C ALA A 390 -8.95 -12.92 3.45
N ALA A 391 -9.57 -14.10 3.63
CA ALA A 391 -9.55 -15.18 2.64
C ALA A 391 -10.22 -14.78 1.32
N VAL A 392 -11.41 -14.15 1.37
CA VAL A 392 -12.10 -13.62 0.19
C VAL A 392 -11.24 -12.56 -0.52
N CYS A 393 -10.62 -11.64 0.21
CA CYS A 393 -9.75 -10.64 -0.40
C CYS A 393 -8.49 -11.27 -1.00
N ALA A 394 -7.88 -12.26 -0.35
CA ALA A 394 -6.72 -12.99 -0.86
C ALA A 394 -7.03 -13.71 -2.19
N ALA A 395 -8.18 -14.38 -2.29
CA ALA A 395 -8.63 -15.02 -3.52
C ALA A 395 -8.83 -14.02 -4.67
N LEU A 396 -9.45 -12.88 -4.40
CA LEU A 396 -9.64 -11.80 -5.39
C LEU A 396 -8.30 -11.17 -5.82
N LEU A 397 -7.36 -10.98 -4.90
CA LEU A 397 -6.01 -10.50 -5.21
C LEU A 397 -5.25 -11.53 -6.07
N ALA A 398 -5.31 -12.82 -5.74
CA ALA A 398 -4.67 -13.89 -6.48
C ALA A 398 -5.22 -14.00 -7.93
N ALA A 399 -6.54 -13.91 -8.11
CA ALA A 399 -7.19 -13.87 -9.43
C ALA A 399 -6.76 -12.64 -10.26
N ARG A 400 -6.48 -11.51 -9.60
CA ARG A 400 -5.92 -10.28 -10.20
C ARG A 400 -4.39 -10.30 -10.34
N GLY A 401 -3.73 -11.42 -10.06
CA GLY A 401 -2.29 -11.63 -10.19
C GLY A 401 -1.44 -11.15 -9.01
N GLY A 402 -2.05 -10.82 -7.87
CA GLY A 402 -1.39 -10.59 -6.60
C GLY A 402 -1.46 -11.82 -5.70
N ARG A 403 -0.58 -12.80 -5.92
CA ARG A 403 -0.47 -13.96 -5.03
C ARG A 403 0.33 -13.58 -3.79
N LEU A 404 -0.36 -13.48 -2.66
CA LEU A 404 0.26 -13.41 -1.33
C LEU A 404 1.17 -14.62 -1.15
N ARG A 405 2.32 -14.42 -0.52
CA ARG A 405 3.17 -15.48 -0.03
C ARG A 405 2.42 -16.23 1.09
N THR A 406 2.34 -17.55 0.99
CA THR A 406 1.93 -18.39 2.11
C THR A 406 3.09 -18.58 3.09
N ALA A 407 2.79 -18.90 4.34
CA ALA A 407 3.74 -19.66 5.15
C ALA A 407 4.10 -20.98 4.42
N ALA A 408 5.29 -21.48 4.67
CA ALA A 408 5.87 -22.66 4.03
C ALA A 408 6.78 -23.39 5.04
#